data_AF-A0A9D0QTM8-F1
#
_entry.id   AF-A0A9D0QTM8-F1
#
_cell.length_a   1.000
_cell.length_b   1.000
_cell.length_c   1.000
_cell.angle_alpha   90.00
_cell.angle_beta   90.00
_cell.angle_gamma   90.00
#
_symmetry.space_group_name_H-M   'P 1'
#
loop_
_entity.id
_entity.type
_entity.pdbx_description
1 polymer ?
#
loop_
_entity_poly.entity_id
_entity_poly.type
_entity_poly.pdbx_seq_one_letter_code
_entity_poly.pdbx_strand_id
1 'polypeptide(L)'
;FTLHQQQLQVAAEIGRALSDYRRSAEQAVLFKSGIIPQASQTVASMLAGYQVNKVDFLNLVRSQITLYNYETQYWKALSESRQALARLVSAVGEEDIYEK
;
A
#
# COMPACT_ATOMS: atom_id res chain seq x y z
N PHE A 1 -30.18 12.79 24.93
CA PHE A 1 -29.91 11.45 24.37
C PHE A 1 -29.14 11.49 23.04
N THR A 2 -29.38 12.47 22.15
CA THR A 2 -28.72 12.59 20.84
C THR A 2 -27.22 12.93 20.88
N LEU A 3 -26.78 13.79 21.81
CA LEU A 3 -25.36 14.21 21.90
C LEU A 3 -24.39 13.06 22.21
N HIS A 4 -24.76 12.17 23.15
CA HIS A 4 -23.93 11.02 23.51
C HIS A 4 -23.78 10.04 22.34
N GLN A 5 -24.85 9.83 21.57
CA GLN A 5 -24.84 9.01 20.37
C GLN A 5 -23.93 9.61 19.28
N GLN A 6 -23.98 10.94 19.09
CA GLN A 6 -23.08 11.64 18.15
C GLN A 6 -21.61 11.50 18.56
N GLN A 7 -21.28 11.65 19.85
CA GLN A 7 -19.91 11.46 20.34
C GLN A 7 -19.39 10.03 20.12
N LEU A 8 -20.22 9.02 20.39
CA LEU A 8 -19.86 7.62 20.13
C LEU A 8 -19.66 7.36 18.64
N GLN A 9 -20.47 7.97 17.77
CA GLN A 9 -20.35 7.82 16.33
C GLN A 9 -19.03 8.40 15.79
N VAL A 10 -18.67 9.61 16.22
CA VAL A 10 -17.41 10.27 15.85
C VAL A 10 -16.21 9.47 16.35
N ALA A 11 -16.22 9.01 17.60
CA ALA A 11 -15.14 8.19 18.15
C ALA A 11 -14.95 6.87 17.37
N ALA A 12 -16.05 6.23 16.98
CA ALA A 12 -16.03 5.02 16.17
C ALA A 12 -15.54 5.27 14.72
N GLU A 13 -15.82 6.44 14.16
CA GLU A 13 -15.34 6.86 12.84
C GLU A 13 -13.84 7.13 12.85
N ILE A 14 -13.34 7.91 13.82
CA ILE A 14 -11.91 8.16 14.04
C ILE A 14 -11.16 6.85 14.23
N GLY A 15 -11.66 5.95 15.08
CA GLY A 15 -11.04 4.65 15.33
C GLY A 15 -10.92 3.79 14.07
N ARG A 16 -11.96 3.79 13.22
CA ARG A 16 -11.95 3.08 11.93
C ARG A 16 -10.96 3.70 10.95
N ALA A 17 -11.00 5.03 10.77
CA ALA A 17 -10.10 5.73 9.86
C ALA A 17 -8.62 5.55 10.26
N LEU A 18 -8.31 5.59 11.56
CA LEU A 18 -6.96 5.34 12.07
C LEU A 18 -6.49 3.90 11.83
N SER A 19 -7.36 2.92 12.05
CA SER A 19 -7.06 1.50 11.79
C SER A 19 -6.78 1.25 10.31
N ASP A 20 -7.63 1.79 9.43
CA ASP A 20 -7.46 1.69 7.98
C ASP A 20 -6.17 2.37 7.49
N TYR A 21 -5.86 3.56 8.02
CA TYR A 21 -4.63 4.27 7.73
C TYR A 21 -3.39 3.44 8.10
N ARG A 22 -3.34 2.92 9.34
CA ARG A 22 -2.21 2.12 9.82
C ARG A 22 -2.01 0.87 8.98
N ARG A 23 -3.09 0.11 8.74
CA ARG A 23 -3.04 -1.12 7.94
C ARG A 23 -2.47 -0.88 6.55
N SER A 24 -2.99 0.12 5.84
CA SER A 24 -2.58 0.44 4.47
C SER A 24 -1.18 1.06 4.40
N ALA A 25 -0.79 1.87 5.39
CA ALA A 25 0.55 2.41 5.51
C ALA A 25 1.59 1.29 5.73
N GLU A 26 1.33 0.38 6.66
CA GLU A 26 2.20 -0.78 6.93
C GLU A 26 2.31 -1.68 5.69
N GLN A 27 1.21 -1.91 4.99
CA GLN A 27 1.21 -2.68 3.74
C GLN A 27 2.06 -2.01 2.65
N ALA A 28 1.97 -0.68 2.51
CA ALA A 28 2.82 0.06 1.58
C ALA A 28 4.31 -0.04 1.96
N VAL A 29 4.64 0.03 3.25
CA VAL A 29 6.01 -0.16 3.74
C VAL A 29 6.51 -1.56 3.40
N LEU A 30 5.74 -2.61 3.69
CA LEU A 30 6.10 -4.01 3.40
C LEU A 30 6.40 -4.24 1.92
N PHE A 31 5.58 -3.70 1.02
CA PHE A 31 5.86 -3.80 -0.41
C PHE A 31 7.16 -3.08 -0.77
N LYS A 32 7.34 -1.84 -0.31
CA LYS A 32 8.49 -1.00 -0.67
C LYS A 32 9.82 -1.53 -0.14
N SER A 33 9.86 -2.00 1.11
CA SER A 33 11.11 -2.36 1.79
C SER A 33 11.44 -3.84 1.75
N GLY A 34 10.47 -4.70 1.40
CA GLY A 34 10.65 -6.15 1.40
C GLY A 34 10.32 -6.78 0.05
N ILE A 35 9.04 -6.76 -0.32
CA ILE A 35 8.51 -7.60 -1.41
C ILE A 35 9.03 -7.14 -2.78
N ILE A 36 9.01 -5.84 -3.08
CA ILE A 36 9.49 -5.29 -4.35
C ILE A 36 11.00 -5.57 -4.52
N PRO A 37 11.88 -5.25 -3.54
CA PRO A 37 13.29 -5.60 -3.63
C PRO A 37 13.55 -7.10 -3.89
N GLN A 38 12.82 -7.98 -3.21
CA GLN A 38 12.96 -9.44 -3.38
C GLN A 38 12.50 -9.90 -4.78
N ALA A 39 11.39 -9.34 -5.28
CA ALA A 39 10.90 -9.62 -6.62
C ALA A 39 11.87 -9.10 -7.70
N SER A 40 12.45 -7.90 -7.51
CA SER A 40 13.51 -7.38 -8.39
C SER A 40 14.73 -8.28 -8.42
N GLN A 41 15.18 -8.80 -7.27
CA GLN A 41 16.27 -9.76 -7.22
C GLN A 41 15.92 -11.07 -7.95
N THR A 42 14.67 -11.51 -7.86
CA THR A 42 14.18 -12.69 -8.58
C THR A 42 14.25 -12.47 -10.10
N VAL A 43 13.78 -11.32 -10.58
CA VAL A 43 13.89 -10.94 -12.00
C VAL A 43 15.35 -10.91 -12.45
N ALA A 44 16.24 -10.31 -11.66
CA ALA A 44 17.67 -10.24 -11.99
C ALA A 44 18.29 -11.64 -12.13
N SER A 45 17.98 -12.57 -11.22
CA SER A 45 18.43 -13.97 -11.30
C SER A 45 17.87 -14.70 -12.52
N MET A 46 16.58 -14.49 -12.85
CA MET A 46 15.95 -15.07 -14.04
C MET A 46 16.56 -14.53 -15.33
N LEU A 47 16.90 -13.23 -15.37
CA LEU A 47 17.56 -12.60 -16.51
C LEU A 47 18.96 -13.16 -16.73
N ALA A 48 19.76 -13.28 -15.67
CA ALA A 48 21.08 -13.90 -15.73
C ALA A 48 20.98 -15.35 -16.23
N GLY A 49 20.02 -16.12 -15.72
CA GLY A 49 19.76 -17.50 -16.17
C GLY A 49 19.37 -17.58 -17.64
N TYR A 50 18.53 -16.65 -18.13
CA TYR A 50 18.14 -16.59 -19.54
C TYR A 50 19.33 -16.30 -20.46
N GLN A 51 20.21 -15.36 -20.07
CA GLN A 51 21.40 -14.99 -20.85
C GLN A 51 22.37 -16.15 -21.08
N VAL A 52 22.40 -17.14 -20.17
CA VAL A 52 23.20 -18.36 -20.29
C VAL A 52 22.37 -19.60 -20.65
N ASN A 53 21.15 -19.40 -21.16
CA ASN A 53 20.24 -20.46 -21.64
C ASN A 53 19.87 -21.50 -20.56
N LYS A 54 19.81 -21.08 -19.29
CA LYS A 54 19.43 -21.89 -18.12
C LYS A 54 17.99 -21.64 -17.65
N VAL A 55 17.35 -20.57 -18.12
CA VAL A 55 15.96 -20.20 -17.80
C VAL A 55 15.25 -19.84 -19.10
N ASP A 56 14.04 -20.36 -19.31
CA ASP A 56 13.22 -20.02 -20.47
C ASP A 56 12.68 -18.58 -20.40
N PHE A 57 12.57 -17.92 -21.56
CA PHE A 57 12.06 -16.56 -21.69
C PHE A 57 10.69 -16.36 -20.98
N LEU A 58 9.79 -17.35 -21.07
CA LEU A 58 8.47 -17.25 -20.45
C LEU A 58 8.55 -17.16 -18.91
N ASN A 59 9.52 -17.81 -18.28
CA ASN A 59 9.71 -17.73 -16.83
C ASN A 59 10.28 -16.37 -16.41
N LEU A 60 11.20 -15.81 -17.21
CA LEU A 60 11.67 -14.43 -17.03
C LEU A 60 10.51 -13.44 -17.12
N VAL A 61 9.69 -13.51 -18.16
CA VAL A 61 8.52 -12.62 -18.33
C VAL A 61 7.53 -12.77 -17.17
N ARG A 62 7.24 -14.00 -16.72
CA ARG A 62 6.38 -14.22 -15.54
C ARG A 62 6.95 -13.54 -14.30
N SER A 63 8.26 -13.63 -14.05
CA SER A 63 8.88 -12.96 -12.90
C SER A 63 8.76 -11.44 -12.98
N GLN A 64 8.89 -10.87 -14.19
CA GLN A 64 8.74 -9.44 -14.44
C GLN A 64 7.29 -8.96 -14.22
N ILE A 65 6.30 -9.73 -14.68
CA ILE A 65 4.88 -9.45 -14.43
C ILE A 65 4.59 -9.47 -12.93
N THR A 66 5.13 -10.45 -12.20
CA THR A 66 4.99 -10.52 -10.74
C THR A 66 5.58 -9.30 -10.04
N LEU A 67 6.76 -8.82 -10.45
CA LEU A 67 7.35 -7.58 -9.93
C LEU A 67 6.41 -6.38 -10.16
N TYR A 68 5.90 -6.19 -11.38
CA TYR A 68 4.97 -5.10 -11.69
C TYR A 68 3.65 -5.20 -10.91
N ASN A 69 3.17 -6.41 -10.64
CA ASN A 69 1.99 -6.61 -9.80
C ASN A 69 2.25 -6.17 -8.35
N TYR A 70 3.45 -6.39 -7.81
CA TYR A 70 3.81 -5.90 -6.47
C TYR A 70 3.98 -4.39 -6.43
N GLU A 71 4.57 -3.78 -7.46
CA GLU A 71 4.66 -2.31 -7.59
C GLU A 71 3.27 -1.67 -7.66
N THR A 72 2.35 -2.28 -8.42
CA THR A 72 0.95 -1.82 -8.49
C THR A 72 0.26 -1.91 -7.13
N GLN A 73 0.47 -3.02 -6.40
CA GLN A 73 -0.09 -3.18 -5.05
C GLN A 73 0.49 -2.19 -4.04
N TYR A 74 1.77 -1.84 -4.15
CA TYR A 74 2.38 -0.76 -3.36
C TYR A 74 1.66 0.57 -3.58
N TRP A 75 1.48 0.97 -4.84
CA TRP A 75 0.82 2.24 -5.15
C TRP A 75 -0.64 2.25 -4.69
N LYS A 76 -1.33 1.12 -4.81
CA LYS A 76 -2.69 0.96 -4.28
C LYS A 76 -2.73 1.15 -2.76
N ALA A 77 -1.87 0.44 -2.02
CA ALA A 77 -1.80 0.55 -0.56
C ALA A 77 -1.44 1.97 -0.10
N LEU A 78 -0.50 2.63 -0.79
CA LEU A 78 -0.13 4.02 -0.51
C LEU A 78 -1.29 4.98 -0.76
N SER A 79 -2.03 4.79 -1.85
CA SER A 79 -3.22 5.60 -2.17
C SER A 79 -4.32 5.41 -1.12
N GLU A 80 -4.61 4.15 -0.75
CA GLU A 80 -5.57 3.82 0.30
C GLU A 80 -5.20 4.44 1.65
N SER A 81 -3.91 4.43 2.00
CA SER A 81 -3.38 5.09 3.20
C SER A 81 -3.61 6.59 3.18
N ARG A 82 -3.30 7.28 2.08
CA ARG A 82 -3.56 8.72 1.96
C ARG A 82 -5.05 9.07 2.06
N GLN A 83 -5.92 8.27 1.45
CA GLN A 83 -7.37 8.45 1.56
C GLN A 83 -7.87 8.21 2.99
N ALA A 84 -7.35 7.20 3.69
CA ALA A 84 -7.69 6.95 5.09
C ALA A 84 -7.20 8.06 6.02
N LEU A 85 -6.02 8.63 5.74
CA LEU A 85 -5.51 9.80 6.45
C LEU A 85 -6.42 11.02 6.24
N ALA A 86 -6.85 11.29 5.01
CA ALA A 86 -7.78 12.39 4.72
C ALA A 86 -9.12 12.22 5.48
N ARG A 87 -9.66 11.00 5.54
CA ARG A 87 -10.86 10.69 6.35
C ARG A 87 -10.62 10.90 7.84
N LEU A 88 -9.46 10.49 8.36
CA LEU A 88 -9.10 10.67 9.76
C LEU A 88 -9.05 12.16 10.13
N VAL A 89 -8.41 12.97 9.29
CA VAL A 89 -8.25 14.41 9.49
C VAL A 89 -9.60 15.12 9.45
N SER A 90 -10.45 14.78 8.48
CA SER A 90 -11.84 15.27 8.41
C SER A 90 -12.66 14.88 9.66
N ALA A 91 -12.53 13.64 10.16
CA ALA A 91 -13.26 13.16 11.33
C ALA A 91 -12.82 13.83 12.65
N VAL A 92 -11.57 14.33 12.71
CA VAL A 92 -11.04 15.11 13.84
C VAL A 92 -11.44 16.60 13.74
N GLY A 93 -11.96 17.03 12.59
CA GLY A 93 -12.40 18.41 12.36
C GLY A 93 -11.27 19.37 11.99
N GLU A 94 -10.12 18.84 11.55
CA GLU A 94 -9.08 19.66 10.91
C GLU A 94 -9.43 19.82 9.43
N GLU A 95 -9.74 21.04 9.01
CA GLU A 95 -10.38 21.29 7.72
C GLU A 95 -9.39 21.41 6.55
N ASP A 96 -8.07 21.53 6.77
CA ASP A 96 -7.14 21.63 5.64
C ASP A 96 -5.69 21.24 6.00
N ILE A 97 -5.19 20.18 5.38
CA ILE A 97 -3.75 19.87 5.34
C ILE A 97 -3.23 19.80 3.90
N TYR A 98 -4.03 20.26 2.92
CA TYR A 98 -3.65 20.32 1.51
C TYR A 98 -3.64 21.75 0.94
N GLU A 99 -3.73 22.77 1.79
CA GLU A 99 -3.33 24.14 1.44
C GLU A 99 -1.93 24.47 1.99
N LYS A 100 -0.89 24.08 1.24
CA LYS A 100 0.41 24.78 1.16
C LYS A 100 1.28 24.25 0.03
#